data_AF-A0A6B2XJY6-F1
#
_entry.id   AF-A0A6B2XJY6-F1
#
_cell.length_a   1.000
_cell.length_b   1.000
_cell.length_c   1.000
_cell.angle_alpha   90.00
_cell.angle_beta   90.00
_cell.angle_gamma   90.00
#
_symmetry.space_group_name_H-M   'P 1'
#
loop_
_entity.id
_entity.type
_entity.pdbx_description
1 polymer ?
#
loop_
_entity_poly.entity_id
_entity_poly.type
_entity_poly.pdbx_seq_one_letter_code
_entity_poly.pdbx_strand_id
1 'polypeptide(L)' 'MADWQPDVLGDDYEQLTLPLAPDDEGDVVATLVRRRRAGGARTPAGGDDGPAPYLDVLYVHGWSDYFFQT' A
#
# COMPACT_ATOMS: atom_id res chain seq x y z
N MET A 1 -11.02 9.69 -10.90
CA MET A 1 -11.05 8.37 -10.20
C MET A 1 -9.62 8.00 -9.91
N ALA A 2 -9.34 7.36 -8.77
CA ALA A 2 -7.97 6.95 -8.43
C ALA A 2 -7.47 5.90 -9.44
N ASP A 3 -6.29 6.14 -10.02
CA ASP A 3 -5.69 5.28 -11.03
C ASP A 3 -4.80 4.21 -10.36
N TRP A 4 -5.41 3.08 -10.00
CA TRP A 4 -4.71 1.95 -9.38
C TRP A 4 -3.99 1.11 -10.45
N GLN A 5 -2.74 0.73 -10.17
CA GLN A 5 -1.89 -0.04 -11.09
C GLN A 5 -1.31 -1.27 -10.38
N PRO A 6 -0.89 -2.32 -11.10
CA PRO A 6 -0.20 -3.46 -10.51
C PRO A 6 1.04 -3.04 -9.72
N ASP A 7 1.29 -3.70 -8.59
CA ASP A 7 2.45 -3.44 -7.73
C ASP A 7 3.53 -4.56 -7.87
N VAL A 8 4.79 -4.22 -7.58
CA VAL A 8 5.94 -5.15 -7.67
C VAL A 8 5.88 -6.30 -6.66
N LEU A 9 5.06 -6.18 -5.61
CA LEU A 9 4.83 -7.23 -4.61
C LEU A 9 4.02 -8.42 -5.15
N GLY A 10 3.49 -8.34 -6.38
CA GLY A 10 2.86 -9.44 -7.11
C GLY A 10 1.38 -9.25 -7.40
N ASP A 11 0.77 -10.22 -8.08
CA ASP A 11 -0.56 -10.15 -8.73
C ASP A 11 -1.75 -9.80 -7.80
N ASP A 12 -1.57 -9.97 -6.49
CA ASP A 12 -2.57 -9.63 -5.47
C ASP A 12 -2.44 -8.19 -4.98
N TYR A 13 -1.44 -7.43 -5.41
CA TYR A 13 -1.18 -6.07 -4.93
C TYR A 13 -1.36 -5.03 -6.03
N GLU A 14 -1.88 -3.88 -5.61
CA GLU A 14 -2.05 -2.70 -6.44
C GLU A 14 -1.50 -1.48 -5.71
N GLN A 15 -0.95 -0.55 -6.47
CA GLN A 15 -0.42 0.72 -5.99
C GLN A 15 -1.18 1.91 -6.57
N LEU A 16 -1.15 3.01 -5.83
CA LEU A 16 -1.64 4.31 -6.25
C LEU A 16 -0.62 5.38 -5.88
N THR A 17 -0.25 6.21 -6.87
CA THR A 17 0.54 7.42 -6.61
C THR A 17 -0.34 8.49 -5.96
N LEU A 18 0.05 8.93 -4.77
CA LEU A 18 -0.57 10.03 -4.05
C LEU A 18 0.30 11.29 -4.23
N PRO A 19 -0.20 12.32 -4.94
CA PRO A 19 0.49 13.61 -4.95
C PRO A 19 0.41 14.24 -3.55
N LEU A 20 1.55 14.74 -3.06
CA LEU A 20 1.66 15.48 -1.80
C LEU A 20 1.89 16.97 -2.10
N ALA A 21 1.96 17.79 -1.05
CA ALA A 21 2.38 19.17 -1.21
C ALA A 21 3.83 19.21 -1.71
N PRO A 22 4.15 20.01 -2.74
CA PRO A 22 5.52 20.19 -3.18
C PRO A 22 6.35 20.85 -2.07
N ASP A 23 7.65 20.60 -2.07
CA ASP A 23 8.62 21.23 -1.20
C ASP A 23 9.64 22.06 -2.02
N ASP A 24 10.72 22.47 -1.37
CA ASP A 24 11.77 23.28 -2.01
C ASP A 24 12.53 22.52 -3.11
N GLU A 25 12.39 21.19 -3.20
CA GLU A 25 12.98 20.32 -4.22
C GLU A 25 12.00 19.98 -5.36
N GLY A 26 10.70 20.27 -5.20
CA GLY A 26 9.68 20.17 -6.24
C GLY A 26 8.49 19.29 -5.85
N ASP A 27 7.95 18.55 -6.83
CA ASP A 27 6.78 17.70 -6.62
C ASP A 27 7.12 16.49 -5.73
N VAL A 28 6.33 16.32 -4.67
CA VAL A 28 6.47 15.20 -3.73
C VAL A 28 5.34 14.20 -3.94
N VAL A 29 5.65 12.90 -3.90
CA VAL A 29 4.66 11.83 -4.04
C VAL A 29 4.85 10.74 -2.97
N ALA A 30 3.78 10.02 -2.67
CA ALA A 30 3.82 8.78 -1.89
C ALA A 30 3.14 7.63 -2.65
N THR A 31 3.50 6.39 -2.32
CA THR A 31 2.88 5.19 -2.88
C THR A 31 1.96 4.55 -1.85
N LEU A 32 0.66 4.50 -2.14
CA LEU A 32 -0.28 3.70 -1.35
C LEU A 32 -0.39 2.32 -1.97
N VAL A 33 -0.01 1.30 -1.21
CA VAL A 33 -0.12 -0.10 -1.64
C VAL A 33 -1.29 -0.77 -0.94
N ARG A 34 -2.07 -1.56 -1.68
CA ARG A 34 -3.13 -2.39 -1.12
C ARG A 34 -3.04 -3.80 -1.67
N ARG A 35 -3.47 -4.77 -0.86
CA ARG A 35 -3.76 -6.12 -1.35
C ARG A 35 -5.21 -6.19 -1.85
N ARG A 36 -5.42 -6.57 -3.11
CA ARG A 36 -6.72 -6.93 -3.69
C ARG A 36 -7.24 -8.16 -2.96
N ARG A 37 -8.25 -7.98 -2.09
CA ARG A 37 -8.95 -9.11 -1.49
C ARG A 37 -9.77 -9.80 -2.57
N ALA A 38 -9.41 -11.03 -2.94
CA ALA A 38 -10.21 -11.85 -3.82
C ALA A 38 -11.60 -12.05 -3.19
N GLY A 39 -12.63 -11.42 -3.78
CA GLY A 39 -14.05 -11.75 -3.63
C GLY A 39 -14.59 -11.97 -2.22
N GLY A 40 -15.19 -10.93 -1.65
CA GLY A 40 -16.20 -11.04 -0.58
C GLY A 40 -15.63 -11.34 0.82
N ALA A 41 -16.29 -10.79 1.82
CA ALA A 41 -16.12 -11.22 3.20
C ALA A 41 -16.38 -12.75 3.27
N ARG A 42 -15.31 -13.55 3.30
CA ARG A 42 -15.42 -14.92 3.79
C ARG A 42 -15.55 -14.82 5.30
N THR A 43 -16.79 -14.95 5.77
CA THR A 43 -17.08 -15.39 7.13
C THR A 43 -16.33 -16.70 7.35
N PRO A 44 -15.49 -16.82 8.38
CA PRO A 44 -14.78 -18.07 8.61
C PRO A 44 -15.76 -19.09 9.17
N ALA A 45 -15.97 -20.16 8.41
CA ALA A 45 -16.68 -21.33 8.89
C ALA A 45 -15.67 -22.19 9.68
N GLY A 46 -15.68 -22.04 11.01
CA GLY A 46 -15.08 -22.98 11.95
C GLY A 46 -13.61 -22.72 12.30
N GLY A 47 -13.40 -22.18 13.51
CA GLY A 47 -12.10 -21.75 14.05
C GLY A 47 -12.27 -20.37 14.66
N ASP A 48 -11.44 -19.98 15.63
CA ASP A 48 -11.40 -18.63 16.25
C ASP A 48 -10.98 -17.51 15.26
N ASP A 49 -11.51 -17.55 14.04
CA ASP A 49 -11.20 -16.69 12.91
C ASP A 49 -12.24 -15.55 12.87
N GLY A 50 -12.04 -14.53 13.70
CA GLY A 50 -12.64 -13.22 13.43
C GLY A 50 -12.12 -12.64 12.11
N PRO A 51 -12.76 -11.62 11.50
CA PRO A 51 -12.12 -10.91 10.41
C PRO A 51 -10.74 -10.46 10.86
N ALA A 52 -9.69 -10.81 10.10
CA ALA A 52 -8.34 -10.37 10.40
C ALA A 52 -8.37 -8.85 10.66
N PRO A 53 -7.82 -8.36 11.78
CA PRO A 53 -7.90 -6.95 12.12
C PRO A 53 -7.37 -6.13 10.96
N TYR A 54 -8.11 -5.09 10.57
CA TYR A 54 -7.63 -4.13 9.59
C TYR A 54 -6.39 -3.46 10.18
N LEU A 55 -5.23 -3.70 9.55
CA LEU A 55 -3.97 -3.08 9.90
C LEU A 55 -3.50 -2.30 8.69
N ASP A 56 -3.40 -0.98 8.87
CA ASP A 56 -2.75 -0.09 7.93
C ASP A 56 -1.39 0.30 8.51
N VAL A 57 -0.35 0.25 7.67
CA VAL A 57 1.03 0.57 8.06
C VAL A 57 1.48 1.79 7.29
N LEU A 58 1.99 2.80 7.99
CA LEU A 58 2.68 3.94 7.38
C LEU A 58 4.18 3.71 7.50
N TYR A 59 4.83 3.50 6.35
CA TYR A 59 6.28 3.47 6.25
C TYR A 59 6.79 4.85 5.82
N VAL A 60 7.68 5.44 6.60
CA VAL A 60 8.33 6.71 6.29
C VAL A 60 9.83 6.45 6.24
N HIS A 61 10.45 6.69 5.09
CA HIS A 61 11.89 6.54 4.95
C HIS A 61 12.62 7.82 5.36
N GLY A 62 13.87 7.66 5.80
CA GLY A 62 14.78 8.78 6.08
C GLY A 62 15.54 9.22 4.83
N TRP A 63 16.26 10.34 4.97
CA TRP A 63 17.09 10.92 3.89
C TRP A 63 18.11 9.92 3.29
N SER A 64 18.70 9.06 4.11
CA SER A 64 19.73 8.11 3.66
C SER A 64 19.19 6.81 3.05
N ASP A 65 17.88 6.56 3.07
CA ASP A 65 17.30 5.30 2.59
C ASP A 65 17.34 5.20 1.05
N TYR A 66 17.46 6.34 0.35
CA TYR A 66 17.61 6.42 -1.11
C TYR A 66 18.81 5.65 -1.68
N PHE A 67 19.84 5.37 -0.86
CA PHE A 67 21.11 4.84 -1.35
C PHE A 67 21.26 3.32 -1.24
N PHE A 68 20.30 2.62 -0.61
CA PHE A 68 20.49 1.21 -0.24
C PHE A 68 19.50 0.23 -0.85
N GLN A 69 18.59 0.71 -1.72
CA GLN A 69 17.60 -0.15 -2.36
C GLN A 69 17.79 -0.11 -3.88
N THR A 70 18.78 -0.85 -4.37
CA THR A 70 18.92 -1.22 -5.79
C THR A 70 18.47 -2.64 -6.03
#